data_AF-A0A7W1HA13-F1
#
_entry.id   AF-A0A7W1HA13-F1
#
_cell.length_a   1.000
_cell.length_b   1.000
_cell.length_c   1.000
_cell.angle_alpha   90.00
_cell.angle_beta   90.00
_cell.angle_gamma   90.00
#
_symmetry.space_group_name_H-M   'P 1'
#
loop_
_entity.id
_entity.type
_entity.pdbx_description
1 polymer ?
#
loop_
_entity_poly.entity_id
_entity_poly.type
_entity_poly.pdbx_seq_one_letter_code
_entity_poly.pdbx_strand_id
1 'polypeptide(L)'
;MSSLAVDLRSTSGFLVSDVDGRVVGRVECAMYGTAPDVPDALSVRRGFLARRRLVPADAIEQVDGSNGVIGLRVARGAIRKFL
;
A
#
# COMPACT_ATOMS: atom_id res chain seq x y z
N MET A 1 -10.47 21.13 1.02
CA MET A 1 -10.55 19.68 1.26
C MET A 1 -9.13 19.21 1.50
N SER A 2 -8.76 18.91 2.74
CA SER A 2 -7.38 18.57 3.09
C SER A 2 -7.00 17.27 2.40
N SER A 3 -6.00 17.33 1.51
CA SER A 3 -5.28 16.13 1.11
C SER A 3 -4.73 15.55 2.41
N LEU A 4 -5.28 14.43 2.87
CA LEU A 4 -4.66 13.67 3.94
C LEU A 4 -3.25 13.38 3.44
N ALA A 5 -2.26 14.07 4.00
CA ALA A 5 -0.89 13.61 3.97
C ALA A 5 -0.94 12.27 4.68
N VAL A 6 -1.24 11.22 3.91
CA VAL A 6 -1.35 9.86 4.39
C VAL A 6 0.01 9.55 5.01
N ASP A 7 0.04 9.45 6.33
CA ASP A 7 1.26 9.04 7.01
C ASP A 7 1.45 7.55 6.79
N LEU A 8 2.06 7.21 5.65
CA LEU A 8 2.35 5.84 5.24
C LEU A 8 3.14 5.07 6.30
N ARG A 9 3.87 5.76 7.19
CA ARG A 9 4.62 5.17 8.31
C ARG A 9 3.69 4.52 9.33
N SER A 10 2.49 5.07 9.52
CA SER A 10 1.48 4.55 10.44
C SER A 10 0.62 3.43 9.86
N THR A 11 0.78 3.12 8.58
CA THR A 11 -0.07 2.14 7.86
C THR A 11 0.43 0.70 7.92
N SER A 12 1.50 0.43 8.69
CA SER A 12 1.97 -0.94 8.89
C SER A 12 0.86 -1.80 9.49
N GLY A 13 0.65 -2.98 8.93
CA GLY A 13 -0.43 -3.87 9.33
C GLY A 13 -1.78 -3.53 8.72
N PHE A 14 -1.91 -2.55 7.83
CA PHE A 14 -3.16 -2.29 7.12
C PHE A 14 -3.37 -3.32 6.01
N LEU A 15 -4.64 -3.66 5.73
CA LEU A 15 -5.04 -4.46 4.58
C LEU A 15 -5.05 -3.60 3.33
N VAL A 16 -4.55 -4.13 2.21
CA VAL A 16 -4.56 -3.43 0.94
C VAL A 16 -5.54 -4.12 0.00
N SER A 17 -6.52 -3.37 -0.50
CA SER A 17 -7.49 -3.80 -1.50
C SER A 17 -7.25 -3.09 -2.82
N ASP A 18 -7.40 -3.80 -3.94
CA ASP A 18 -7.37 -3.18 -5.26
C ASP A 18 -8.69 -2.47 -5.60
N VAL A 19 -8.72 -1.83 -6.77
CA VAL A 19 -9.90 -1.12 -7.29
C VAL A 19 -11.12 -2.03 -7.48
N ASP A 20 -10.92 -3.35 -7.61
CA ASP A 20 -11.99 -4.35 -7.71
C ASP A 20 -12.48 -4.80 -6.31
N GLY A 21 -11.96 -4.21 -5.22
CA GLY A 21 -12.24 -4.61 -3.85
C GLY A 21 -11.55 -5.91 -3.43
N ARG A 22 -10.60 -6.43 -4.21
CA ARG A 22 -9.88 -7.67 -3.88
C ARG A 22 -8.69 -7.40 -3.00
N VAL A 23 -8.53 -8.21 -1.95
CA VAL A 23 -7.38 -8.12 -1.06
C VAL A 23 -6.09 -8.49 -1.80
N VAL A 24 -5.18 -7.53 -1.89
CA VAL A 24 -3.82 -7.66 -2.42
C VAL A 24 -2.90 -8.30 -1.38
N GLY A 25 -3.01 -7.87 -0.12
CA GLY A 25 -2.22 -8.35 1.00
C GLY A 25 -2.24 -7.39 2.17
N ARG A 26 -1.27 -7.50 3.07
CA ARG A 26 -1.11 -6.64 4.24
C ARG A 26 0.18 -5.83 4.13
N VAL A 27 0.15 -4.56 4.52
CA VAL A 27 1.34 -3.71 4.59
C VAL A 27 2.29 -4.26 5.64
N GLU A 28 3.52 -4.61 5.25
CA GLU A 28 4.60 -4.90 6.18
C GLU A 28 5.29 -3.60 6.60
N CYS A 29 5.77 -2.82 5.63
CA CYS A 29 6.54 -1.60 5.89
C CYS A 29 6.40 -0.53 4.80
N ALA A 30 6.62 0.73 5.17
CA ALA A 30 6.79 1.83 4.24
C ALA A 30 8.19 1.77 3.61
N MET A 31 8.26 2.08 2.32
CA MET A 31 9.45 2.06 1.49
C MET A 31 9.76 3.47 0.97
N TYR A 32 11.04 3.76 0.84
CA TYR A 32 11.61 5.06 0.52
C TYR A 32 12.48 4.92 -0.73
N GLY A 33 11.85 4.91 -1.90
CA GLY A 33 12.50 4.70 -3.20
C GLY A 33 13.11 5.98 -3.80
N THR A 34 12.39 7.10 -3.70
CA THR A 34 12.74 8.34 -4.41
C THR A 34 13.31 9.41 -3.48
N ALA A 35 12.90 9.44 -2.22
CA ALA A 35 13.41 10.39 -1.23
C ALA A 35 13.67 9.68 0.11
N PRO A 36 14.79 9.98 0.79
CA PRO A 36 15.16 9.30 2.05
C PRO A 36 14.18 9.59 3.18
N ASP A 37 13.52 10.75 3.17
CA ASP A 37 12.64 11.19 4.26
C ASP A 37 11.15 10.99 3.95
N VAL A 38 10.77 10.74 2.70
CA VAL A 38 9.37 10.62 2.29
C VAL A 38 9.11 9.22 1.77
N PRO A 39 8.27 8.42 2.46
CA PRO A 39 7.88 7.12 1.94
C PRO A 39 7.06 7.33 0.67
N ASP A 40 7.44 6.65 -0.40
CA ASP A 40 6.81 6.75 -1.72
C ASP A 40 6.20 5.42 -2.16
N ALA A 41 6.41 4.36 -1.38
CA ALA A 41 5.81 3.05 -1.62
C ALA A 41 5.53 2.30 -0.31
N LEU A 42 4.70 1.27 -0.41
CA LEU A 42 4.37 0.31 0.65
C LEU A 42 4.77 -1.09 0.20
N SER A 43 5.48 -1.80 1.06
CA SER A 43 5.73 -3.23 0.90
C SER A 43 4.53 -4.01 1.41
N VAL A 44 3.87 -4.74 0.52
CA VAL A 44 2.65 -5.50 0.78
C VAL A 44 2.92 -6.98 0.59
N ARG A 45 2.52 -7.80 1.56
CA ARG A 45 2.72 -9.26 1.53
C ARG A 45 1.38 -9.98 1.65
N ARG A 46 1.17 -10.99 0.80
CA ARG A 46 -0.06 -11.82 0.80
C ARG A 46 0.13 -13.10 1.63
N GLY A 47 0.26 -12.97 2.95
CA GLY A 47 0.50 -14.10 3.85
C GLY A 47 1.96 -14.58 3.88
N PHE A 48 2.27 -15.53 4.77
CA PHE A 48 3.66 -15.85 5.15
C PHE A 48 4.50 -16.55 4.06
N LEU A 49 3.88 -17.08 3.00
CA LEU A 49 4.62 -17.77 1.91
C LEU A 49 4.57 -17.02 0.57
N ALA A 50 3.86 -15.88 0.49
CA ALA A 50 3.75 -15.14 -0.76
C ALA A 50 4.86 -14.12 -0.95
N ARG A 51 5.17 -13.85 -2.22
CA ARG A 51 6.08 -12.79 -2.63
C ARG A 51 5.56 -11.42 -2.22
N ARG A 52 6.50 -10.53 -1.89
CA ARG A 52 6.24 -9.12 -1.58
C ARG A 52 5.91 -8.36 -2.86
N ARG A 53 5.03 -7.37 -2.75
CA ARG A 53 4.66 -6.45 -3.82
C ARG A 53 4.91 -5.03 -3.34
N LEU A 54 5.44 -4.19 -4.21
CA LEU A 54 5.56 -2.76 -3.92
C LEU A 54 4.35 -2.04 -4.48
N VAL A 55 3.64 -1.35 -3.59
CA VAL A 55 2.52 -0.48 -3.92
C VAL A 55 3.01 0.95 -3.84
N PRO A 56 3.15 1.66 -4.97
CA PRO A 56 3.57 3.05 -4.93
C PRO A 56 2.45 3.93 -4.37
N ALA A 57 2.81 5.05 -3.74
CA ALA A 57 1.88 5.96 -3.08
C ALA A 57 0.90 6.61 -4.08
N ASP A 58 1.32 6.78 -5.32
CA ASP A 58 0.49 7.24 -6.43
C ASP A 58 -0.63 6.25 -6.79
N ALA A 59 -0.52 4.98 -6.41
CA ALA A 59 -1.55 3.96 -6.62
C ALA A 59 -2.59 3.94 -5.49
N ILE A 60 -2.37 4.66 -4.38
CA ILE A 60 -3.30 4.73 -3.25
C ILE A 60 -4.42 5.70 -3.60
N GLU A 61 -5.66 5.24 -3.50
CA GLU A 61 -6.86 6.05 -3.69
C GLU A 61 -7.39 6.57 -2.35
N GLN A 62 -7.50 5.66 -1.38
CA GLN A 62 -8.11 5.93 -0.09
C GLN A 62 -7.38 5.16 1.02
N VAL A 63 -7.33 5.76 2.20
CA VAL A 63 -6.90 5.09 3.43
C VAL A 63 -8.01 5.22 4.46
N ASP A 64 -8.57 4.09 4.83
CA ASP A 64 -9.49 3.94 5.96
C ASP A 64 -8.67 3.60 7.21
N GLY A 65 -8.34 4.63 8.00
CA GLY A 65 -7.62 4.48 9.25
C GLY A 65 -8.43 3.83 10.37
N SER A 66 -9.76 3.82 10.29
CA SER A 66 -10.63 3.24 11.32
C SER A 66 -10.68 1.71 11.20
N ASN A 67 -10.72 1.19 9.97
CA ASN A 67 -10.73 -0.25 9.70
C ASN A 67 -9.33 -0.81 9.36
N GLY A 68 -8.33 0.07 9.18
CA GLY A 68 -6.98 -0.33 8.80
C GLY A 68 -6.92 -0.88 7.38
N VAL A 69 -7.59 -0.22 6.43
CA VAL A 69 -7.68 -0.65 5.03
C VAL A 69 -7.17 0.45 4.09
N ILE A 70 -6.42 0.07 3.06
CA ILE A 70 -5.91 0.94 2.00
C ILE A 70 -6.53 0.48 0.69
N GLY A 71 -7.33 1.35 0.08
CA GLY A 71 -7.88 1.16 -1.26
C GLY A 71 -6.92 1.68 -2.32
N LEU A 72 -6.65 0.87 -3.34
CA LEU A 72 -5.84 1.25 -4.49
C LEU A 72 -6.72 1.65 -5.67
N ARG A 73 -6.29 2.66 -6.43
CA ARG A 73 -6.93 3.07 -7.68
C ARG A 73 -6.62 2.13 -8.86
N VAL A 74 -5.69 1.18 -8.67
CA VAL A 74 -5.22 0.27 -9.71
C VAL A 74 -5.51 -1.19 -9.33
N ALA A 75 -5.71 -2.02 -10.35
CA ALA A 75 -5.86 -3.46 -10.16
C ALA A 75 -4.54 -4.10 -9.69
N ARG A 76 -4.63 -5.17 -8.89
CA ARG A 76 -3.47 -5.91 -8.36
C ARG A 76 -2.49 -6.44 -9.42
N GLY A 77 -2.93 -6.56 -10.67
CA GLY A 77 -2.11 -7.00 -11.81
C GLY A 77 -1.13 -5.93 -12.29
N ALA A 78 -1.48 -4.64 -12.11
CA ALA A 78 -0.63 -3.51 -12.48
C ALA A 78 0.45 -3.22 -11.43
N ILE A 79 0.30 -3.73 -10.21
CA ILE A 79 1.27 -3.58 -9.13
C ILE A 79 2.51 -4.42 -9.44
N ARG A 80 3.66 -3.76 -9.54
CA ARG A 80 4.95 -4.41 -9.81
C ARG A 80 5.25 -5.42 -8.70
N LYS A 81 5.47 -6.67 -9.09
CA LYS A 81 6.00 -7.71 -8.19
C LYS A 81 7.48 -7.41 -7.99
N PHE A 82 7.94 -7.32 -6.74
CA PHE A 82 9.37 -7.34 -6.49
C PHE A 82 9.86 -8.79 -6.67
N LEU A 83 10.95 -8.94 -7.43
CA LEU A 83 11.57 -10.23 -7.77
C LEU A 83 12.16 -10.90 -6.52
#